data_AF-A0A009PJY8-F1
#
_entry.id   AF-A0A009PJY8-F1
#
_cell.length_a   1.000
_cell.length_b   1.000
_cell.length_c   1.000
_cell.angle_alpha   90.00
_cell.angle_beta   90.00
_cell.angle_gamma   90.00
#
_symmetry.space_group_name_H-M   'P 1'
#
loop_
_entity.id
_entity.type
_entity.pdbx_description
1 polymer ?
#
loop_
_entity_poly.entity_id
_entity_poly.type
_entity_poly.pdbx_seq_one_letter_code
_entity_poly.pdbx_strand_id
1 'polypeptide(L)' 'MDVILYVEDQRVWLPANAPWLLNYIEEIEGLTADWSHDHDDQWDPTIDAINDSLAKKPTVFD' A
#
# COMPACT_ATOMS: atom_id res chain seq x y z
N MET A 1 -7.79 -10.86 -1.41
CA MET A 1 -8.33 -10.13 -0.24
C MET A 1 -7.96 -8.69 -0.47
N ASP A 2 -8.88 -7.75 -0.27
CA ASP A 2 -8.60 -6.34 -0.57
C ASP A 2 -7.50 -5.82 0.37
N VAL A 3 -6.42 -5.25 -0.20
CA VAL A 3 -5.25 -4.77 0.56
C VAL A 3 -5.61 -3.59 1.48
N ILE A 4 -6.70 -2.89 1.15
CA ILE A 4 -7.24 -1.76 1.92
C ILE A 4 -7.53 -2.15 3.37
N LEU A 5 -8.03 -3.38 3.62
CA LEU A 5 -8.35 -3.85 4.96
C LEU A 5 -7.12 -3.87 5.89
N TYR A 6 -5.92 -4.14 5.37
CA TYR A 6 -4.69 -4.13 6.18
C TYR A 6 -4.28 -2.71 6.59
N VAL A 7 -4.58 -1.72 5.75
CA VAL A 7 -4.35 -0.31 6.06
C VAL A 7 -5.36 0.19 7.09
N GLU A 8 -6.65 -0.13 6.91
CA GLU A 8 -7.70 0.23 7.87
C GLU A 8 -7.50 -0.40 9.25
N ASP A 9 -7.00 -1.65 9.29
CA ASP A 9 -6.61 -2.35 10.52
C ASP A 9 -5.30 -1.83 11.14
N GLN A 10 -4.72 -0.75 10.62
CA GLN A 10 -3.48 -0.13 11.09
C GLN A 10 -2.27 -1.09 11.08
N ARG A 11 -2.23 -2.02 10.13
CA ARG A 11 -1.11 -2.98 9.97
C ARG A 11 0.00 -2.46 9.05
N VAL A 12 -0.22 -1.32 8.42
CA VAL A 12 0.74 -0.64 7.54
C VAL A 12 1.16 0.67 8.20
N TRP A 13 2.47 0.87 8.32
CA TRP A 13 3.05 2.01 9.03
C TRP A 13 4.01 2.74 8.11
N LEU A 14 3.82 4.05 8.00
CA LEU A 14 4.71 4.92 7.24
C LEU A 14 5.62 5.71 8.18
N PRO A 15 6.89 5.92 7.81
CA PRO A 15 7.81 6.76 8.56
C PRO A 15 7.33 8.21 8.58
N ALA A 16 7.01 8.72 9.78
CA ALA A 16 6.43 10.06 9.98
C ALA A 16 7.28 11.23 9.42
N ASN A 17 8.60 11.05 9.28
CA ASN A 17 9.53 12.09 8.84
C ASN A 17 10.15 11.79 7.46
N ALA A 18 9.56 10.88 6.68
CA ALA A 18 10.08 10.62 5.35
C ALA A 18 9.85 11.81 4.41
N PRO A 19 10.87 12.20 3.62
CA PRO A 19 10.76 13.33 2.69
C PRO A 19 9.77 13.07 1.55
N TRP A 20 9.44 11.81 1.28
CA TRP A 20 8.47 11.37 0.26
C TRP A 20 7.04 11.22 0.80
N LEU A 21 6.83 11.34 2.12
CA LEU A 21 5.54 11.00 2.75
C LEU A 21 4.38 11.88 2.24
N LEU A 22 4.63 13.17 2.01
CA LEU A 22 3.58 14.07 1.53
C LEU A 22 3.12 13.67 0.12
N ASN A 23 4.06 13.45 -0.79
CA ASN A 23 3.77 13.04 -2.17
C ASN A 23 3.03 11.70 -2.20
N TYR A 24 3.41 10.77 -1.32
CA TYR A 24 2.75 9.48 -1.16
C TYR A 24 1.28 9.62 -0.72
N ILE A 25 1.00 10.49 0.25
CA ILE A 25 -0.38 10.75 0.72
C ILE A 25 -1.21 11.39 -0.40
N GLU A 26 -0.64 12.37 -1.11
CA GLU A 26 -1.32 13.04 -2.23
C GLU A 26 -1.69 12.06 -3.35
N GLU A 27 -0.82 11.09 -3.64
CA GLU A 27 -1.09 10.01 -4.60
C GLU A 27 -2.25 9.12 -4.16
N ILE A 28 -2.24 8.65 -2.91
CA ILE A 28 -3.31 7.79 -2.37
C ILE A 28 -4.66 8.52 -2.32
N GLU A 29 -4.67 9.79 -1.89
CA GLU A 29 -5.89 10.60 -1.86
C GLU A 29 -6.43 10.90 -3.27
N GLY A 30 -5.55 10.86 -4.28
CA GLY A 30 -5.90 11.01 -5.68
C GLY A 30 -6.63 9.80 -6.25
N LEU A 31 -6.41 8.58 -5.74
CA LEU A 31 -6.86 7.32 -6.34
C LEU A 31 -8.37 7.29 -6.65
N THR A 32 -8.70 7.00 -7.91
CA THR A 32 -10.06 6.82 -8.41
C THR A 32 -10.33 5.37 -8.78
N ALA A 33 -11.57 4.92 -8.61
CA ALA A 33 -11.98 3.54 -8.85
C ALA A 33 -12.04 3.14 -10.35
N ASP A 34 -11.74 4.05 -11.26
CA ASP A 34 -11.74 3.85 -12.72
C ASP A 34 -10.39 3.37 -13.26
N TRP A 35 -9.40 3.12 -12.39
CA TRP A 35 -8.08 2.59 -12.76
C TRP A 35 -7.35 3.42 -13.82
N SER A 36 -7.67 4.72 -13.94
CA SER A 36 -7.12 5.60 -14.97
C SER A 36 -6.03 6.54 -14.47
N HIS A 37 -5.29 6.18 -13.41
CA HIS A 37 -4.20 7.03 -12.93
C HIS A 37 -2.95 6.88 -13.80
N ASP A 38 -2.37 8.03 -14.18
CA ASP A 38 -1.08 8.11 -14.88
C ASP A 38 0.13 7.95 -13.93
N HIS A 39 -0.11 7.96 -12.61
CA HIS A 39 0.90 7.96 -11.55
C HIS A 39 0.44 7.09 -10.36
N ASP A 40 0.64 5.77 -10.44
CA ASP A 40 0.39 4.77 -9.39
C ASP A 40 1.69 4.14 -8.85
N ASP A 41 2.82 4.81 -9.08
CA ASP A 41 4.16 4.26 -8.91
C ASP A 41 4.59 4.08 -7.45
N GLN A 42 3.92 4.71 -6.48
CA GLN A 42 4.20 4.48 -5.05
C GLN A 42 3.15 3.61 -4.38
N TRP A 43 1.89 3.65 -4.80
CA TRP A 43 0.86 2.78 -4.25
C TRP A 43 1.08 1.33 -4.67
N ASP A 44 1.44 1.06 -5.93
CA ASP A 44 1.68 -0.29 -6.44
C ASP A 44 2.71 -1.09 -5.62
N PRO A 45 3.93 -0.56 -5.33
CA PRO A 45 4.88 -1.24 -4.45
C PRO A 45 4.35 -1.48 -3.04
N THR A 46 3.44 -0.64 -2.55
CA THR A 46 2.82 -0.83 -1.23
C THR A 46 1.86 -2.01 -1.24
N ILE A 47 1.04 -2.13 -2.28
CA ILE A 47 0.13 -3.27 -2.49
C ILE A 47 0.95 -4.56 -2.53
N ASP A 48 2.03 -4.59 -3.32
CA ASP A 48 2.91 -5.75 -3.43
C ASP A 48 3.53 -6.12 -2.08
N ALA A 49 4.05 -5.14 -1.34
CA ALA A 49 4.61 -5.36 -0.01
C ALA A 49 3.57 -5.91 0.99
N ILE A 50 2.33 -5.41 0.99
CA ILE A 50 1.25 -5.93 1.83
C ILE A 50 0.92 -7.37 1.45
N ASN A 51 0.84 -7.66 0.15
CA ASN A 51 0.54 -9.00 -0.32
C ASN A 51 1.61 -10.00 0.10
N ASP A 52 2.88 -9.64 -0.05
CA ASP A 52 4.01 -10.51 0.28
C ASP A 52 4.22 -10.68 1.78
N SER A 53 3.94 -9.66 2.60
CA SER A 53 4.25 -9.67 4.04
C SER A 53 3.07 -9.98 4.96
N LEU A 54 1.85 -9.56 4.60
CA LEU A 54 0.67 -9.65 5.47
C LEU A 54 -0.40 -10.59 4.92
N ALA A 55 -0.62 -10.59 3.60
CA ALA A 55 -1.68 -11.40 3.00
C ALA A 55 -1.26 -12.85 2.72
N LYS A 56 0.04 -13.06 2.44
CA LYS A 56 0.57 -14.40 2.21
C LYS A 56 0.57 -15.19 3.53
N LYS A 57 -0.13 -16.32 3.54
CA LYS A 57 -0.07 -17.24 4.68
C LYS A 57 1.33 -17.85 4.71
N PRO A 58 2.07 -17.75 5.84
CA PRO A 58 3.35 -18.42 5.95
C PRO A 58 3.11 -19.91 5.76
N THR A 59 3.75 -20.48 4.75
CA THR A 59 3.75 -21.93 4.59
C THR A 59 4.87 -22.51 5.44
N VAL A 60 4.75 -23.78 5.83
CA VAL A 60 5.73 -24.45 6.70
C VAL A 60 7.13 -24.55 6.05
N PHE A 61 7.27 -24.08 4.81
CA PHE A 61 8.47 -24.18 3.99
C PHE A 61 9.05 -22.81 3.56
N ASP A 62 8.52 -21.69 4.08
CA ASP A 62 9.13 -20.36 3.94
C ASP A 62 10.24 -20.12 4.98
#